data_AF-A0ABD0N3C1-F1
#
_entry.id   AF-A0ABD0N3C1-F1
#
_cell.length_a   1.000
_cell.length_b   1.000
_cell.length_c   1.000
_cell.angle_alpha   90.00
_cell.angle_beta   90.00
_cell.angle_gamma   90.00
#
_symmetry.space_group_name_H-M   'P 1'
#
loop_
_entity.id
_entity.type
_entity.pdbx_description
1 polymer ?
#
loop_
_entity_poly.entity_id
_entity_poly.type
_entity_poly.pdbx_seq_one_letter_code
_entity_poly.pdbx_strand_id
1 'polypeptide(L)'
;VRGNIRSVEKDSNLKAAVIKVSATRVYRQKFTLFPESGRLTRSGEIRTPLHFLFTGRVHFGEAWLGCAPRYKDFLKVYEQAKQSLMIPCTLVND
;
A
#
# COMPACT_ATOMS: atom_id res chain seq x y z
N VAL A 1 -7.93 8.31 3.43
CA VAL A 1 -9.28 7.99 2.88
C VAL A 1 -9.70 6.66 3.47
N ARG A 2 -10.97 6.49 3.87
CA ARG A 2 -11.56 5.19 4.26
C ARG A 2 -12.53 4.75 3.18
N GLY A 3 -12.46 3.49 2.77
CA GLY A 3 -13.23 2.97 1.65
C GLY A 3 -12.83 1.55 1.27
N ASN A 4 -13.33 1.10 0.12
CA ASN A 4 -13.08 -0.22 -0.44
C ASN A 4 -12.38 -0.10 -1.80
N ILE A 5 -11.49 -1.04 -2.09
CA ILE A 5 -10.92 -1.22 -3.42
C ILE A 5 -12.00 -1.83 -4.32
N ARG A 6 -12.20 -1.25 -5.50
CA ARG A 6 -13.15 -1.73 -6.53
C ARG A 6 -12.44 -2.48 -7.63
N SER A 7 -11.30 -1.98 -8.10
CA SER A 7 -10.43 -2.68 -9.04
C SER A 7 -8.98 -2.22 -8.88
N VAL A 8 -8.07 -3.05 -9.38
CA VAL A 8 -6.64 -2.74 -9.50
C VAL A 8 -6.24 -3.02 -10.94
N GLU A 9 -5.76 -1.98 -11.63
CA GLU A 9 -5.36 -2.03 -13.03
C GLU A 9 -3.87 -1.67 -13.14
N LYS A 10 -3.14 -2.33 -14.04
CA LYS A 10 -1.74 -2.00 -14.32
C LYS A 10 -1.66 -0.93 -15.41
N ASP A 11 -0.98 0.17 -15.12
CA ASP A 11 -0.60 1.17 -16.12
C ASP A 11 0.86 0.91 -16.53
N SER A 12 1.02 0.34 -17.73
CA SER A 12 2.32 0.00 -18.30
C SER A 12 3.19 1.22 -18.61
N ASN A 13 2.57 2.35 -18.95
CA ASN A 13 3.28 3.57 -19.31
C ASN A 13 3.89 4.23 -18.07
N LEU A 14 3.14 4.24 -16.97
CA LEU A 14 3.56 4.84 -15.71
C LEU A 14 4.34 3.88 -14.79
N LYS A 15 4.46 2.60 -15.18
CA LYS A 15 5.00 1.52 -14.32
C LYS A 15 4.35 1.54 -12.92
N ALA A 16 3.04 1.74 -12.89
CA ALA A 16 2.25 1.93 -11.67
C ALA A 16 0.98 1.07 -11.69
N ALA A 17 0.44 0.76 -10.52
CA ALA A 17 -0.91 0.24 -10.38
C ALA A 17 -1.88 1.42 -10.12
N VAL A 18 -3.00 1.40 -10.82
CA VAL A 18 -4.15 2.28 -10.61
C VAL A 18 -5.19 1.52 -9.80
N ILE A 19 -5.44 2.00 -8.59
CA ILE A 19 -6.40 1.42 -7.67
C ILE A 19 -7.66 2.28 -7.72
N LYS A 20 -8.75 1.73 -8.24
CA LYS A 20 -10.08 2.38 -8.20
C LYS A 20 -10.68 2.15 -6.82
N VAL A 21 -11.02 3.24 -6.13
CA VAL A 21 -11.48 3.21 -4.73
C VAL A 21 -12.86 3.84 -4.61
N SER A 22 -13.73 3.17 -3.85
CA SER A 22 -14.98 3.73 -3.36
C SER A 22 -14.79 4.18 -1.92
N ALA A 23 -14.68 5.48 -1.71
CA ALA A 23 -14.46 6.12 -0.43
C ALA A 23 -15.77 6.42 0.30
N THR A 24 -15.90 5.93 1.54
CA THR A 24 -16.99 6.29 2.45
C THR A 24 -16.67 7.53 3.25
N ARG A 25 -15.37 7.82 3.50
CA ARG A 25 -14.94 9.03 4.20
C ARG A 25 -13.58 9.52 3.72
N VAL A 26 -13.48 10.83 3.46
CA VAL A 26 -12.22 11.51 3.09
C VAL A 26 -11.80 12.40 4.25
N TYR A 27 -10.78 11.98 5.01
CA TYR A 27 -10.29 12.75 6.18
C TYR A 27 -9.45 13.96 5.78
N ARG A 28 -8.65 13.83 4.72
CA ARG A 28 -7.78 14.89 4.19
C ARG A 28 -7.49 14.63 2.72
N GLN A 29 -7.60 15.66 1.90
CA GLN A 29 -7.11 15.66 0.51
C GLN A 29 -6.66 17.09 0.17
N LYS A 30 -5.50 17.24 -0.46
CA LYS A 30 -5.00 18.55 -0.91
C LYS A 30 -5.69 19.00 -2.20
N PHE A 31 -5.95 18.04 -3.09
CA PHE A 31 -6.69 18.22 -4.33
C PHE A 31 -7.99 17.42 -4.27
N THR A 32 -8.99 17.81 -5.05
CA THR A 32 -10.30 17.15 -5.10
C THR A 32 -10.23 15.82 -5.88
N LEU A 33 -9.44 14.87 -5.38
CA LEU A 33 -9.26 13.54 -5.98
C LEU A 33 -10.48 12.63 -5.76
N PHE A 34 -11.26 12.92 -4.71
CA PHE A 34 -12.54 12.27 -4.41
C PHE A 34 -13.64 13.33 -4.40
N PRO A 35 -14.21 13.66 -5.57
CA PRO A 35 -15.25 14.68 -5.67
C PRO A 35 -16.52 14.27 -4.92
N GLU A 36 -17.16 15.24 -4.28
CA GLU A 36 -18.50 15.05 -3.72
C GLU A 36 -19.52 14.99 -4.86
N SER A 37 -20.33 13.94 -4.88
CA SER A 37 -21.29 13.68 -5.96
C SER A 37 -22.71 13.43 -5.45
N GLY A 38 -23.04 13.90 -4.24
CA GLY A 38 -24.34 13.68 -3.59
C GLY A 38 -24.63 12.22 -3.20
N ARG A 39 -23.73 11.29 -3.52
CA ARG A 39 -23.83 9.86 -3.18
C ARG A 39 -23.19 9.59 -1.82
N LEU A 40 -23.67 8.54 -1.14
CA LEU A 40 -23.10 8.00 0.10
C LEU A 40 -21.60 7.65 0.00
N THR A 41 -21.13 7.31 -1.21
CA THR A 41 -19.74 6.99 -1.48
C THR A 41 -19.18 7.83 -2.62
N ARG A 42 -17.92 8.23 -2.49
CA ARG A 42 -17.16 9.00 -3.50
C ARG A 42 -16.25 8.05 -4.26
N SER A 43 -16.16 8.20 -5.57
CA SER A 43 -15.20 7.44 -6.38
C SER A 43 -13.91 8.24 -6.57
N GLY A 44 -12.79 7.55 -6.61
CA GLY A 44 -11.50 8.16 -6.93
C GLY A 44 -10.46 7.11 -7.26
N GLU A 45 -9.34 7.55 -7.82
CA GLU A 45 -8.23 6.70 -8.23
C GLU A 45 -6.99 7.01 -7.43
N ILE A 46 -6.26 5.96 -7.03
CA ILE A 46 -4.98 6.07 -6.33
C ILE A 46 -3.92 5.37 -7.18
N ARG A 47 -2.84 6.06 -7.50
CA ARG A 47 -1.70 5.47 -8.19
C ARG A 47 -0.63 5.07 -7.18
N THR A 48 -0.04 3.90 -7.37
CA THR A 48 1.02 3.39 -6.50
C THR A 48 2.07 2.64 -7.33
N PRO A 49 3.36 2.63 -6.93
CA PRO A 49 4.38 1.85 -7.62
C PRO A 49 4.04 0.35 -7.69
N LEU A 50 4.57 -0.36 -8.68
CA LEU A 50 4.33 -1.80 -8.86
C LEU A 50 5.11 -2.71 -7.88
N HIS A 51 6.06 -2.16 -7.12
CA HIS A 51 6.87 -2.94 -6.19
C HIS A 51 6.40 -2.71 -4.76
N PHE A 52 5.92 -3.78 -4.12
CA PHE A 52 5.43 -3.76 -2.75
C PHE A 52 6.26 -4.70 -1.89
N LEU A 53 6.47 -4.30 -0.64
CA LEU A 53 6.87 -5.23 0.40
C LEU A 53 5.60 -5.85 0.98
N PHE A 54 5.51 -7.18 0.93
CA PHE A 54 4.44 -7.91 1.59
C PHE A 54 4.94 -8.44 2.92
N THR A 55 4.23 -8.13 4.00
CA THR A 55 4.53 -8.63 5.34
C THR A 55 3.24 -9.12 5.99
N GLY A 56 3.31 -10.18 6.78
CA GLY A 56 2.13 -10.75 7.38
C GLY A 56 2.39 -12.07 8.08
N ARG A 57 1.33 -12.88 8.20
CA ARG A 57 1.36 -14.15 8.94
C ARG A 57 0.53 -15.21 8.24
N VAL A 58 0.80 -16.46 8.57
CA VAL A 58 -0.06 -17.58 8.21
C VAL A 58 -1.15 -17.75 9.27
N HIS A 59 -2.39 -17.94 8.85
CA HIS A 59 -3.53 -18.21 9.72
C HIS A 59 -4.39 -19.29 9.09
N PHE A 60 -4.51 -20.45 9.76
CA PHE A 60 -5.20 -21.64 9.25
C PHE A 60 -4.76 -22.09 7.84
N GLY A 61 -3.46 -22.02 7.55
CA GLY A 61 -2.91 -22.40 6.25
C GLY A 61 -3.05 -21.32 5.17
N GLU A 62 -3.73 -20.21 5.46
CA GLU A 62 -3.87 -19.09 4.54
C GLU A 62 -2.83 -18.01 4.83
N ALA A 63 -2.27 -17.42 3.77
CA ALA A 63 -1.34 -16.30 3.89
C ALA A 63 -2.11 -14.98 4.02
N TRP A 64 -2.03 -14.35 5.19
CA TRP A 64 -2.61 -13.04 5.45
C TRP A 64 -1.52 -11.97 5.40
N LEU A 65 -1.38 -11.33 4.24
CA LEU A 65 -0.33 -10.36 3.97
C LEU A 65 -0.90 -8.94 3.83
N GLY A 66 -0.28 -7.98 4.51
CA GLY A 66 -0.41 -6.56 4.21
C GLY A 66 0.63 -6.13 3.18
N CYS A 67 0.39 -4.99 2.52
CA CYS A 67 1.34 -4.38 1.60
C CYS A 67 1.82 -3.01 2.11
N ALA A 68 3.13 -2.79 2.01
CA ALA A 68 3.75 -1.49 2.26
C ALA A 68 4.30 -0.92 0.92
N PRO A 69 3.73 0.18 0.39
CA PRO A 69 4.12 0.71 -0.93
C PRO A 69 5.49 1.39 -0.96
N ARG A 70 6.16 1.51 0.19
CA ARG A 70 7.45 2.21 0.34
C ARG A 70 8.60 1.23 0.53
N TYR A 71 8.67 0.19 -0.29
CA TYR A 71 9.74 -0.83 -0.20
C TYR A 71 11.15 -0.21 -0.20
N LYS A 72 11.40 0.79 -1.05
CA LYS A 72 12.71 1.48 -1.10
C LYS A 72 13.03 2.21 0.20
N ASP A 73 12.04 2.86 0.80
CA ASP A 73 12.23 3.54 2.09
C ASP A 73 12.44 2.51 3.20
N PHE A 74 11.67 1.42 3.18
CA PHE A 74 11.85 0.29 4.10
C PHE A 74 13.27 -0.29 3.99
N LEU A 75 13.74 -0.59 2.78
CA LEU A 75 15.10 -1.11 2.56
C LEU A 75 16.16 -0.18 3.14
N LYS A 76 16.03 1.13 2.90
CA LYS A 76 16.99 2.10 3.43
C LYS A 76 17.02 2.08 4.96
N VAL A 77 15.86 2.08 5.61
CA VAL A 77 15.75 2.02 7.08
C VAL A 77 16.21 0.67 7.62
N TYR A 78 15.89 -0.43 6.93
CA TYR A 78 16.27 -1.79 7.29
C TYR A 78 17.79 -1.97 7.24
N GLU A 79 18.45 -1.56 6.15
CA GLU A 79 19.91 -1.65 6.04
C GLU A 79 20.62 -0.80 7.09
N GLN A 80 20.09 0.40 7.39
CA GLN A 80 20.59 1.21 8.50
C GLN A 80 20.46 0.49 9.84
N ALA A 81 19.28 -0.06 10.14
CA ALA A 81 19.05 -0.83 11.36
C ALA A 81 19.95 -2.08 11.45
N LYS A 82 20.21 -2.74 10.31
CA LYS A 82 21.09 -3.90 10.20
C LYS A 82 22.54 -3.54 10.53
N GLN A 83 23.04 -2.44 9.94
CA GLN A 83 24.37 -1.92 10.22
C GLN A 83 24.54 -1.51 11.70
N SER A 84 23.47 -0.99 12.30
CA SER A 84 23.45 -0.61 13.72
C SER A 84 23.14 -1.76 14.69
N LEU A 85 22.99 -3.00 14.21
CA LEU A 85 22.62 -4.18 15.01
C LEU A 85 21.32 -3.98 15.82
N MET A 86 20.39 -3.16 15.30
CA MET A 86 19.12 -2.83 15.95
C MET A 86 17.95 -3.71 15.49
N ILE A 87 18.25 -4.81 14.78
CA ILE A 87 17.23 -5.75 14.32
C ILE A 87 17.16 -6.89 15.35
N PRO A 88 16.10 -6.98 16.17
CA PRO A 88 16.00 -7.95 17.27
C PRO A 88 15.95 -9.41 16.81
N CYS A 89 15.69 -9.65 15.53
CA CYS A 89 15.73 -10.97 14.91
C CYS A 89 16.22 -10.86 13.46
N THR A 90 17.43 -11.33 13.19
CA THR A 90 17.93 -11.49 11.81
C THR A 90 17.41 -12.80 11.26
N LEU A 91 16.66 -12.73 10.16
CA LEU A 91 16.38 -13.91 9.34
C LEU A 91 17.72 -14.30 8.67
N VAL A 92 18.27 -15.43 9.07
CA VAL A 92 19.40 -16.04 8.37
C VAL A 92 18.80 -16.67 7.12
N ASN A 93 19.22 -16.21 5.94
CA ASN A 93 18.86 -16.87 4.70
C ASN A 93 19.76 -18.10 4.56
N ASP A 94 19.16 -19.29 4.45
CA ASP A 94 19.84 -20.51 3.98
C ASP A 94 20.15 -20.43 2.47
#